data_AF-A0A4R4XTN7-F1
#
_entry.id   AF-A0A4R4XTN7-F1
#
_cell.length_a   1.000
_cell.length_b   1.000
_cell.length_c   1.000
_cell.angle_alpha   90.00
_cell.angle_beta   90.00
_cell.angle_gamma   90.00
#
_symmetry.space_group_name_H-M   'P 1'
#
loop_
_entity.id
_entity.type
_entity.pdbx_description
1 polymer ?
#
loop_
_entity_poly.entity_id
_entity_poly.type
_entity_poly.pdbx_seq_one_letter_code
_entity_poly.pdbx_strand_id
1 'polypeptide(L)'
;MPTDIESVARAGLAGLSGSGTPPGELDLGLDLAHDYGLTSLKKVMLLTGVCEELGVELSRFTEDDLARLATLGDLVAVLTRHLPQEA
;
A
#
# COMPACT_ATOMS: atom_id res chain seq x y z
N MET A 1 -18.74 3.54 4.33
CA MET A 1 -17.81 4.59 4.78
C MET A 1 -16.82 4.80 3.65
N PRO A 2 -16.40 6.03 3.30
CA PRO A 2 -15.33 6.19 2.33
C PRO A 2 -14.11 5.45 2.88
N THR A 3 -13.65 4.45 2.14
CA THR A 3 -12.51 3.64 2.54
C THR A 3 -11.27 4.52 2.46
N ASP A 4 -10.69 4.83 3.62
CA ASP A 4 -9.50 5.67 3.71
C ASP A 4 -8.28 4.89 3.18
N ILE A 5 -7.71 5.35 2.06
CA ILE A 5 -6.61 4.67 1.33
C ILE A 5 -5.43 4.40 2.26
N GLU A 6 -5.10 5.39 3.09
CA GLU A 6 -4.01 5.32 4.07
C GLU A 6 -4.30 4.26 5.13
N SER A 7 -5.53 4.23 5.66
CA SER A 7 -5.97 3.19 6.60
C SER A 7 -5.85 1.78 6.01
N VAL A 8 -6.25 1.58 4.75
CA VAL A 8 -6.14 0.26 4.09
C VAL A 8 -4.69 -0.12 3.84
N ALA A 9 -3.87 0.82 3.34
CA ALA A 9 -2.45 0.60 3.10
C ALA A 9 -1.72 0.19 4.39
N ARG A 10 -1.99 0.88 5.50
CA ARG A 10 -1.46 0.54 6.82
C ARG A 10 -1.94 -0.83 7.32
N ALA A 11 -3.22 -1.13 7.18
CA ALA A 11 -3.76 -2.43 7.58
C ALA A 11 -3.10 -3.58 6.81
N GLY A 12 -2.95 -3.43 5.49
CA GLY A 12 -2.25 -4.39 4.64
C GLY A 12 -0.79 -4.58 5.06
N LEU A 13 -0.07 -3.49 5.36
CA LEU A 13 1.31 -3.59 5.80
C LEU A 13 1.44 -4.27 7.16
N ALA A 14 0.60 -3.90 8.13
CA ALA A 14 0.58 -4.49 9.46
C ALA A 14 0.43 -6.03 9.39
N GLY A 15 -0.46 -6.52 8.53
CA GLY A 15 -0.67 -7.95 8.31
C GLY A 15 0.54 -8.70 7.72
N LEU A 16 1.44 -7.99 7.02
CA LEU A 16 2.56 -8.59 6.28
C LEU A 16 3.94 -8.39 6.93
N SER A 17 4.12 -7.32 7.71
CA SER A 17 5.41 -6.99 8.33
C SER A 17 5.84 -8.01 9.39
N GLY A 18 4.89 -8.72 10.01
CA GLY A 18 5.17 -9.68 11.08
C GLY A 18 5.76 -9.04 12.35
N SER A 19 5.85 -7.71 12.41
CA SER A 19 6.41 -6.93 13.52
C SER A 19 5.46 -6.85 14.73
N GLY A 20 4.17 -7.12 14.53
CA GLY A 20 3.14 -6.89 15.55
C GLY A 20 2.81 -5.42 15.78
N THR A 21 3.39 -4.51 14.99
CA THR A 21 3.13 -3.07 15.06
C THR A 21 1.68 -2.80 14.64
N PRO A 22 0.89 -2.07 15.43
CA PRO A 22 -0.47 -1.74 15.06
C PRO A 22 -0.47 -0.78 13.86
N PRO A 23 -1.47 -0.87 12.97
CA PRO A 23 -1.48 -0.11 11.72
C PRO A 23 -1.39 1.41 11.93
N GLY A 24 -1.96 1.95 13.01
CA GLY A 24 -1.91 3.38 13.33
C GLY A 24 -0.53 3.90 13.77
N GLU A 25 0.43 3.02 14.08
CA GLU A 25 1.80 3.38 14.45
C GLU A 25 2.79 3.24 13.28
N LEU A 26 2.32 2.77 12.12
CA LEU A 26 3.15 2.64 10.93
C LEU A 26 3.39 4.02 10.29
N ASP A 27 4.67 4.37 10.20
CA ASP A 27 5.17 5.55 9.53
C ASP A 27 5.10 5.36 8.00
N LEU A 28 4.57 6.37 7.31
CA LEU A 28 4.38 6.37 5.86
C LEU A 28 5.68 6.55 5.07
N GLY A 29 6.69 7.19 5.66
CA GLY A 29 7.95 7.51 5.02
C GLY A 29 9.05 6.47 5.18
N LEU A 30 8.81 5.42 5.99
CA LEU A 30 9.75 4.32 6.16
C LEU A 30 9.73 3.36 4.97
N ASP A 31 10.88 2.78 4.65
CA ASP A 31 11.04 1.89 3.51
C ASP A 31 10.44 0.52 3.80
N LEU A 32 9.57 0.06 2.91
CA LEU A 32 8.86 -1.22 3.04
C LEU A 32 9.83 -2.40 3.13
N ALA A 33 10.90 -2.41 2.34
CA ALA A 33 11.85 -3.52 2.31
C ALA A 33 12.88 -3.45 3.43
N HIS A 34 13.44 -2.27 3.68
CA HIS A 34 14.53 -2.07 4.62
C HIS A 34 14.03 -1.97 6.08
N ASP A 35 13.03 -1.13 6.33
CA ASP A 35 12.56 -0.86 7.70
C ASP A 35 11.49 -1.87 8.14
N TYR A 36 10.58 -2.24 7.22
CA TYR A 36 9.49 -3.19 7.53
C TYR A 36 9.76 -4.63 7.09
N GLY A 37 10.89 -4.90 6.42
CA GLY A 37 11.29 -6.25 6.04
C GLY A 37 10.40 -6.91 4.97
N LEU A 38 9.74 -6.12 4.11
CA LEU A 38 8.92 -6.67 3.04
C LEU A 38 9.80 -7.18 1.90
N THR A 39 9.64 -8.46 1.61
CA THR A 39 10.18 -9.08 0.39
C THR A 39 9.38 -8.62 -0.83
N SER A 40 9.93 -8.79 -2.03
CA SER A 40 9.22 -8.48 -3.28
C SER A 40 7.86 -9.18 -3.37
N LEU A 41 7.76 -10.42 -2.88
CA LEU A 41 6.50 -11.15 -2.80
C LEU A 41 5.51 -10.49 -1.83
N LYS A 42 5.97 -10.05 -0.64
CA LYS A 42 5.11 -9.33 0.31
C LYS A 42 4.66 -7.99 -0.23
N LYS A 43 5.49 -7.27 -1.00
CA LYS A 43 5.07 -6.04 -1.69
C LYS A 43 3.95 -6.30 -2.70
N VAL A 44 4.05 -7.38 -3.48
CA VAL A 44 2.98 -7.79 -4.41
C VAL A 44 1.71 -8.14 -3.63
N MET A 45 1.81 -8.93 -2.55
CA MET A 45 0.65 -9.26 -1.71
C MET A 45 0.01 -8.01 -1.08
N LEU A 46 0.82 -7.06 -0.63
CA LEU A 46 0.34 -5.77 -0.10
C LEU A 46 -0.46 -5.03 -1.16
N LEU A 47 0.12 -4.86 -2.35
CA LEU A 47 -0.54 -4.16 -3.45
C LEU A 47 -1.85 -4.85 -3.84
N THR A 48 -1.84 -6.17 -4.01
CA THR A 48 -3.04 -6.95 -4.33
C THR A 48 -4.13 -6.77 -3.28
N GLY A 49 -3.82 -6.96 -2.00
CA GLY A 49 -4.83 -6.86 -0.93
C GLY A 49 -5.40 -5.45 -0.79
N VAL A 50 -4.56 -4.41 -0.94
CA VAL A 50 -5.04 -3.02 -0.90
C VAL A 50 -5.91 -2.70 -2.12
N CYS A 51 -5.54 -3.20 -3.30
CA CYS A 51 -6.35 -3.07 -4.51
C CYS A 51 -7.71 -3.77 -4.39
N GLU A 52 -7.76 -4.97 -3.81
CA GLU A 52 -9.02 -5.71 -3.57
C GLU A 52 -9.95 -4.93 -2.64
N GLU A 53 -9.43 -4.40 -1.52
CA GLU A 53 -10.23 -3.62 -0.56
C GLU A 53 -10.71 -2.28 -1.13
N LEU A 54 -9.93 -1.65 -2.00
CA LEU A 54 -10.26 -0.37 -2.63
C LEU A 54 -11.02 -0.53 -3.96
N GLY A 55 -11.20 -1.75 -4.45
CA GLY A 55 -11.82 -2.02 -5.76
C GLY A 55 -11.02 -1.49 -6.95
N VAL A 56 -9.69 -1.42 -6.84
CA VAL A 56 -8.80 -0.95 -7.91
C VAL A 56 -8.24 -2.15 -8.67
N GLU A 57 -8.28 -2.10 -10.00
CA GLU A 57 -7.65 -3.15 -10.80
C GLU A 57 -6.13 -2.97 -10.87
N LEU A 58 -5.38 -4.05 -10.62
CA LEU A 58 -3.91 -4.09 -10.74
C LEU A 58 -3.41 -3.73 -12.16
N SER A 59 -4.24 -3.89 -13.18
CA SER A 59 -3.96 -3.50 -14.57
C SER A 59 -3.80 -1.99 -14.75
N ARG A 60 -4.26 -1.18 -13.78
CA ARG A 60 -4.21 0.28 -13.83
C ARG A 60 -2.85 0.87 -13.46
N PHE A 61 -1.97 0.08 -12.85
CA PHE A 61 -0.64 0.48 -12.42
C PHE A 61 0.38 0.25 -13.53
N THR A 62 1.32 1.19 -13.69
CA THR A 62 2.40 1.07 -14.66
C THR A 62 3.68 0.52 -14.03
N GLU A 63 4.66 0.11 -14.86
CA GLU A 63 5.98 -0.30 -14.37
C GLU A 63 6.68 0.79 -13.55
N ASP A 64 6.49 2.06 -13.90
CA ASP A 64 7.04 3.20 -13.15
C ASP A 64 6.36 3.36 -11.78
N ASP A 65 5.04 3.17 -11.71
CA ASP A 65 4.31 3.18 -10.44
C ASP A 65 4.82 2.08 -9.50
N LEU A 66 4.98 0.86 -10.04
CA LEU A 66 5.51 -0.28 -9.27
C LEU A 66 6.96 -0.06 -8.84
N ALA A 67 7.79 0.56 -9.68
CA ALA A 67 9.17 0.90 -9.35
C ALA A 67 9.27 1.95 -8.24
N ARG A 68 8.26 2.83 -8.10
CA ARG A 68 8.17 3.84 -7.04
C ARG A 68 7.64 3.30 -5.70
N LEU A 69 7.18 2.05 -5.60
CA LEU A 69 6.68 1.44 -4.36
C LEU A 69 7.81 1.11 -3.36
N ALA A 70 8.45 2.17 -2.84
CA ALA A 70 9.45 2.11 -1.80
C ALA A 70 8.83 2.23 -0.41
N THR A 71 7.87 3.14 -0.24
CA THR A 71 7.24 3.46 1.06
C THR A 71 5.72 3.26 1.06
N LEU A 72 5.11 3.29 2.25
CA LEU A 72 3.64 3.32 2.37
C LEU A 72 3.06 4.60 1.76
N GLY A 73 3.75 5.73 1.89
CA GLY A 73 3.36 7.00 1.29
C GLY A 73 3.31 6.91 -0.24
N ASP A 74 4.28 6.24 -0.86
CA ASP A 74 4.27 6.00 -2.31
C ASP A 74 3.07 5.16 -2.73
N LEU A 75 2.75 4.10 -1.98
CA LEU A 75 1.59 3.25 -2.24
C LEU A 75 0.29 4.07 -2.18
N VAL A 76 0.11 4.88 -1.14
CA VAL A 76 -1.07 5.76 -0.99
C VAL A 76 -1.14 6.78 -2.13
N ALA A 77 -0.02 7.39 -2.51
CA ALA A 77 0.04 8.37 -3.59
C ALA A 77 -0.32 7.77 -4.95
N VAL A 78 0.20 6.58 -5.26
CA VAL A 78 -0.11 5.84 -6.48
C VAL A 78 -1.60 5.45 -6.49
N LEU A 79 -2.12 4.87 -5.41
CA LEU A 79 -3.54 4.50 -5.30
C LEU A 79 -4.47 5.70 -5.47
N THR A 80 -4.14 6.82 -4.84
CA THR A 80 -4.91 8.07 -4.94
C THR A 80 -5.00 8.57 -6.39
N ARG A 81 -3.94 8.41 -7.18
CA ARG A 81 -3.94 8.78 -8.61
C ARG A 81 -4.83 7.88 -9.47
N HIS A 82 -5.03 6.63 -9.05
CA HIS A 82 -5.75 5.63 -9.83
C HIS A 82 -7.16 5.38 -9.32
N LEU A 83 -7.53 5.83 -8.13
CA LEU A 83 -8.91 5.83 -7.70
C LEU A 83 -9.69 6.90 -8.46
N PRO A 84 -10.92 6.59 -8.94
CA PRO A 84 -11.80 7.63 -9.45
C PRO A 84 -12.06 8.61 -8.30
N GLN A 85 -11.60 9.86 -8.46
CA GLN A 85 -12.06 10.97 -7.63
C GLN A 85 -13.55 11.11 -7.96
N GLU A 86 -14.43 10.52 -7.16
CA GLU A 86 -15.87 10.71 -7.32
C GLU A 86 -16.13 12.22 -7.25
N ALA A 87 -16.50 12.81 -8.39
CA ALA A 87 -16.78 14.22 -8.57
C ALA A 87 -18.22 14.55 -8.16
#